data_AF-A0A559LZ77-F1
#
_entry.id   AF-A0A559LZ77-F1
#
_cell.length_a   1.000
_cell.length_b   1.000
_cell.length_c   1.000
_cell.angle_alpha   90.00
_cell.angle_beta   90.00
_cell.angle_gamma   90.00
#
_symmetry.space_group_name_H-M   'P 1'
#
loop_
_entity.id
_entity.type
_entity.pdbx_description
1 polymer ?
#
loop_
_entity_poly.entity_id
_entity_poly.type
_entity_poly.pdbx_seq_one_letter_code
_entity_poly.pdbx_strand_id
1 'polypeptide(L)'
;MFEKDLSDNKLPQWMFITPNMTNDGHDTSITTAGKWVKSFLEPLLSNSNFINNTLVLLTFDETALQSGVNRVFSVLLGDAIPATSQGTTDGTAYSHYSQMATVEKNWGLGDLGLGDAGAAAFF
;
A
#
# COMPACT_ATOMS: atom_id res chain seq x y z
N MET A 1 -12.05 7.50 13.95
CA MET A 1 -11.37 6.28 14.39
C MET A 1 -9.88 6.41 14.07
N PHE A 2 -9.47 6.34 12.80
CA PHE A 2 -8.08 6.52 12.37
C PHE A 2 -7.34 7.71 13.02
N GLU A 3 -7.84 8.95 12.88
CA GLU A 3 -7.16 10.13 13.45
C GLU A 3 -6.99 10.07 14.97
N LYS A 4 -7.96 9.48 15.67
CA LYS A 4 -7.90 9.29 17.12
C LYS A 4 -6.85 8.23 17.48
N ASP A 5 -6.80 7.14 16.74
CA ASP A 5 -5.83 6.07 16.97
C ASP A 5 -4.41 6.54 16.61
N LEU A 6 -4.27 7.38 15.59
CA LEU A 6 -3.03 8.06 15.23
C LEU A 6 -2.56 9.01 16.36
N SER A 7 -3.45 9.83 16.92
CA SER A 7 -3.10 10.74 18.02
C SER A 7 -2.76 9.99 19.31
N ASP A 8 -3.47 8.89 19.58
CA ASP A 8 -3.34 8.12 20.81
C ASP A 8 -2.24 7.05 20.75
N ASN A 9 -1.51 6.94 19.62
CA ASN A 9 -0.51 5.90 19.34
C ASN A 9 -1.08 4.48 19.47
N LYS A 10 -2.24 4.26 18.85
CA LYS A 10 -3.05 3.02 18.88
C LYS A 10 -3.42 2.51 17.49
N LEU A 11 -2.70 2.95 16.45
CA LEU A 11 -2.91 2.40 15.12
C LEU A 11 -2.69 0.87 15.13
N PRO A 12 -3.52 0.11 14.43
CA PRO A 12 -3.30 -1.33 14.30
C PRO A 12 -2.05 -1.60 13.46
N GLN A 13 -1.47 -2.78 13.65
CA GLN A 13 -0.27 -3.22 12.94
C GLN A 13 -0.49 -3.41 11.43
N TRP A 14 -1.74 -3.61 11.02
CA TRP A 14 -2.14 -3.70 9.62
C TRP A 14 -3.39 -2.85 9.38
N MET A 15 -3.38 -2.08 8.30
CA MET A 15 -4.46 -1.19 7.91
C MET A 15 -4.75 -1.33 6.42
N PHE A 16 -6.03 -1.29 6.07
CA PHE A 16 -6.49 -1.19 4.70
C PHE A 16 -7.37 0.04 4.57
N ILE A 17 -6.97 0.97 3.71
CA ILE A 17 -7.63 2.26 3.54
C ILE A 17 -8.06 2.38 2.09
N THR A 18 -9.37 2.45 1.88
CA THR A 18 -9.96 2.82 0.59
C THR A 18 -10.46 4.26 0.68
N PRO A 19 -10.12 5.13 -0.28
CA PRO A 19 -10.82 6.39 -0.42
C PRO A 19 -12.31 6.15 -0.73
N ASN A 20 -13.11 7.21 -0.73
CA ASN A 20 -14.46 7.12 -1.28
C ASN A 20 -14.42 7.16 -2.82
N MET A 21 -15.56 6.89 -3.46
CA MET A 21 -15.73 6.84 -4.94
C MET A 21 -15.31 8.12 -5.69
N THR A 22 -15.23 9.25 -4.99
CA THR A 22 -14.74 10.51 -5.56
C THR A 22 -13.22 10.58 -5.56
N ASN A 23 -12.58 9.97 -4.56
CA ASN A 23 -11.15 10.13 -4.26
C ASN A 23 -10.31 8.91 -4.66
N ASP A 24 -10.91 7.79 -5.01
CA ASP A 24 -10.23 6.57 -5.48
C ASP A 24 -9.87 6.61 -6.97
N GLY A 25 -10.50 7.52 -7.73
CA GLY A 25 -10.27 7.70 -9.16
C GLY A 25 -11.19 6.85 -10.04
N HIS A 26 -12.23 6.22 -9.49
CA HIS A 26 -13.22 5.47 -10.25
C HIS A 26 -14.18 6.39 -11.02
N ASP A 27 -14.85 7.31 -10.31
CA ASP A 27 -15.83 8.24 -10.90
C ASP A 27 -15.22 9.62 -11.22
N THR A 28 -13.92 9.79 -10.95
CA THR A 28 -13.20 11.03 -11.16
C THR A 28 -11.86 10.80 -11.85
N SER A 29 -11.07 11.86 -12.01
CA SER A 29 -9.77 11.77 -12.67
C SER A 29 -8.66 11.33 -11.71
N ILE A 30 -7.58 10.77 -12.27
CA ILE A 30 -6.33 10.51 -11.54
C ILE A 30 -5.77 11.78 -10.86
N THR A 31 -6.06 12.96 -11.39
CA THR A 31 -5.69 14.24 -10.78
C THR A 31 -6.46 14.50 -9.49
N THR A 32 -7.75 14.13 -9.44
CA THR A 32 -8.58 14.24 -8.23
C THR A 32 -8.08 13.26 -7.16
N ALA A 33 -7.91 11.99 -7.53
CA ALA A 33 -7.36 10.96 -6.65
C ALA A 33 -5.95 11.33 -6.15
N GLY A 34 -5.09 11.81 -7.05
CA GLY A 34 -3.73 12.28 -6.75
C GLY A 34 -3.70 13.43 -5.75
N LYS A 35 -4.61 14.40 -5.87
CA LYS A 35 -4.74 15.49 -4.88
C LYS A 35 -5.16 14.95 -3.52
N TRP A 36 -6.14 14.05 -3.49
CA TRP A 36 -6.61 13.46 -2.24
C TRP A 36 -5.50 12.66 -1.55
N VAL A 37 -4.87 11.72 -2.25
CA VAL A 37 -3.84 10.86 -1.63
C VAL A 37 -2.64 11.66 -1.19
N LYS A 38 -2.24 12.70 -1.92
CA LYS A 38 -1.17 13.61 -1.49
C LYS A 38 -1.56 14.30 -0.18
N SER A 39 -2.77 14.87 -0.11
CA SER A 39 -3.25 15.56 1.10
C SER A 39 -3.39 14.64 2.31
N PHE A 40 -3.73 13.37 2.08
CA PHE A 40 -3.89 12.36 3.12
C PHE A 40 -2.53 11.81 3.59
N LEU A 41 -1.66 11.41 2.67
CA LEU A 41 -0.46 10.64 2.98
C LEU A 41 0.76 11.50 3.31
N GLU A 42 0.94 12.67 2.69
CA GLU A 42 2.12 13.51 2.92
C GLU A 42 2.30 13.94 4.39
N PRO A 43 1.25 14.35 5.13
CA PRO A 43 1.37 14.62 6.56
C PRO A 43 1.71 13.37 7.39
N LEU A 44 1.21 12.20 7.00
CA LEU A 44 1.46 10.93 7.71
C LEU A 44 2.91 10.50 7.57
N LEU A 45 3.52 10.70 6.39
CA LEU A 45 4.94 10.40 6.16
C LEU A 45 5.88 11.26 7.02
N SER A 46 5.40 12.38 7.56
CA SER A 46 6.14 13.24 8.49
C SER A 46 5.77 13.02 9.96
N ASN A 47 4.79 12.16 10.26
CA ASN A 47 4.28 11.94 11.60
C ASN A 47 4.96 10.73 12.27
N SER A 48 5.64 10.95 13.40
CA SER A 48 6.36 9.89 14.12
C SER A 48 5.45 8.80 14.70
N ASN A 49 4.17 9.09 14.96
CA ASN A 49 3.19 8.08 15.39
C ASN A 49 2.76 7.16 14.24
N PHE A 50 3.05 7.52 13.00
CA PHE A 50 2.70 6.74 11.82
C PHE A 50 3.91 6.08 11.18
N ILE A 51 4.98 6.84 10.92
CA ILE A 51 6.01 6.40 9.97
C ILE A 51 6.98 5.36 10.53
N ASN A 52 7.16 5.31 11.86
CA ASN A 52 8.16 4.48 12.53
C ASN A 52 7.97 2.99 12.23
N ASN A 53 8.95 2.38 11.53
CA ASN A 53 8.91 0.99 11.06
C ASN A 53 7.62 0.62 10.27
N THR A 54 7.07 1.59 9.52
CA THR A 54 5.86 1.39 8.72
C THR A 54 6.19 1.23 7.25
N LEU A 55 5.56 0.24 6.60
CA LEU A 55 5.50 0.09 5.15
C LEU A 55 4.13 0.52 4.66
N VAL A 56 4.10 1.45 3.71
CA VAL A 56 2.89 1.88 2.99
C VAL A 56 2.99 1.39 1.56
N LEU A 57 2.01 0.60 1.13
CA LEU A 57 1.76 0.33 -0.28
C LEU A 57 0.66 1.28 -0.77
N LEU A 58 1.00 2.17 -1.68
CA LEU A 58 0.01 2.92 -2.46
C LEU A 58 -0.16 2.23 -3.82
N THR A 59 -1.38 1.80 -4.14
CA THR A 59 -1.69 1.02 -5.34
C THR A 59 -3.13 1.26 -5.80
N PHE A 60 -3.50 0.65 -6.92
CA PHE A 60 -4.87 0.56 -7.44
C PHE A 60 -5.30 -0.90 -7.47
N ASP A 61 -6.60 -1.18 -7.40
CA ASP A 61 -7.17 -2.53 -7.55
C ASP A 61 -7.23 -2.98 -9.02
N GLU A 62 -7.42 -2.02 -9.94
CA GLU A 62 -7.49 -2.32 -11.36
C GLU A 62 -7.08 -1.18 -12.30
N THR A 63 -6.83 -1.55 -13.54
CA THR A 63 -6.73 -0.61 -14.67
C THR A 63 -8.10 -0.41 -15.31
N ALA A 64 -8.33 0.73 -15.96
CA ALA A 64 -9.53 0.97 -16.75
C ALA A 64 -9.63 0.13 -18.05
N LEU A 65 -8.68 -0.78 -18.29
CA LEU A 65 -8.64 -1.60 -19.49
C LEU A 65 -9.61 -2.77 -19.36
N GLN A 66 -10.50 -2.94 -20.35
CA GLN A 66 -11.42 -4.08 -20.42
C GLN A 66 -10.72 -5.38 -20.86
N SER A 67 -9.51 -5.30 -21.40
CA SER A 67 -8.71 -6.45 -21.85
C SER A 67 -7.22 -6.15 -21.78
N GLY A 68 -6.41 -7.20 -21.65
CA GLY A 68 -4.96 -7.09 -21.48
C GLY A 68 -4.51 -7.40 -20.06
N VAL A 69 -3.24 -7.16 -19.77
CA VAL A 69 -2.67 -7.38 -18.43
C VAL A 69 -3.10 -6.24 -17.52
N ASN A 70 -3.77 -6.58 -16.42
CA ASN A 70 -4.17 -5.65 -15.37
C ASN A 70 -2.95 -5.19 -14.57
N ARG A 71 -2.17 -4.26 -15.14
CA ARG A 71 -0.96 -3.70 -14.53
C ARG A 71 -1.24 -2.33 -13.93
N VAL A 72 -1.32 -2.28 -12.61
CA VAL A 72 -1.61 -1.08 -11.84
C VAL A 72 -0.34 -0.35 -11.39
N PHE A 73 -0.45 0.97 -11.20
CA PHE A 73 0.60 1.74 -10.53
C PHE A 73 0.72 1.26 -9.08
N SER A 74 1.96 1.10 -8.60
CA SER A 74 2.25 0.76 -7.20
C SER A 74 3.54 1.43 -6.77
N VAL A 75 3.55 1.96 -5.54
CA VAL A 75 4.75 2.52 -4.91
C VAL A 75 4.79 2.11 -3.45
N LEU A 76 5.96 1.69 -2.99
CA LEU A 76 6.25 1.47 -1.59
C LEU A 76 6.81 2.78 -1.00
N LEU A 77 6.26 3.18 0.14
CA LEU A 77 6.71 4.34 0.92
C LEU A 77 6.89 3.91 2.38
N GLY A 78 7.71 4.63 3.14
CA GLY A 78 7.81 4.46 4.59
C GLY A 78 9.19 4.09 5.11
N ASP A 79 9.31 4.11 6.43
CA ASP A 79 10.57 3.89 7.17
C ASP A 79 11.05 2.44 7.11
N ALA A 80 10.13 1.49 6.93
CA ALA A 80 10.47 0.07 6.81
C ALA A 80 11.23 -0.26 5.51
N ILE A 81 11.32 0.66 4.55
CA ILE A 81 11.99 0.43 3.27
C ILE A 81 13.52 0.49 3.46
N PRO A 82 14.27 -0.56 3.09
CA PRO A 82 15.72 -0.55 3.16
C PRO A 82 16.31 0.65 2.42
N ALA A 83 17.32 1.31 3.01
CA ALA A 83 17.96 2.49 2.42
C ALA A 83 18.48 2.24 1.00
N THR A 84 18.92 1.01 0.70
CA THR A 84 19.38 0.59 -0.64
C THR A 84 18.27 0.51 -1.69
N SER A 85 17.01 0.49 -1.27
CA SER A 85 15.83 0.39 -2.14
C SER A 85 15.09 1.73 -2.31
N GLN A 86 15.45 2.76 -1.54
CA GLN A 86 14.80 4.07 -1.61
C GLN A 86 15.13 4.79 -2.93
N GLY A 87 14.11 5.33 -3.59
CA GLY A 87 14.28 6.02 -4.88
C GLY A 87 14.61 5.10 -6.06
N THR A 88 14.47 3.78 -5.89
CA THR A 88 14.74 2.77 -6.93
C THR A 88 13.44 2.23 -7.55
N THR A 89 13.59 1.42 -8.59
CA THR A 89 12.50 0.62 -9.17
C THR A 89 12.81 -0.86 -9.01
N ASP A 90 11.77 -1.68 -8.86
CA ASP A 90 11.86 -3.13 -8.75
C ASP A 90 11.24 -3.79 -9.99
N GLY A 91 11.99 -4.70 -10.62
CA GLY A 91 11.58 -5.47 -11.80
C GLY A 91 10.85 -6.77 -11.47
N THR A 92 10.72 -7.12 -10.19
CA THR A 92 10.02 -8.32 -9.73
C THR A 92 8.54 -8.28 -10.15
N ALA A 93 8.02 -9.43 -10.59
CA ALA A 93 6.61 -9.56 -10.93
C ALA A 93 5.78 -9.73 -9.65
N TYR A 94 5.02 -8.70 -9.29
CA TYR A 94 4.09 -8.72 -8.17
C TYR A 94 2.63 -8.84 -8.63
N SER A 95 1.79 -9.34 -7.74
CA SER A 95 0.32 -9.34 -7.89
C SER A 95 -0.35 -8.86 -6.59
N HIS A 96 -1.67 -8.75 -6.55
CA HIS A 96 -2.35 -8.43 -5.28
C HIS A 96 -2.10 -9.49 -4.18
N TYR A 97 -1.81 -10.74 -4.56
CA TYR A 97 -1.41 -11.76 -3.57
C TYR A 97 -0.08 -11.45 -2.89
N SER A 98 0.80 -10.67 -3.51
CA SER A 98 2.06 -10.22 -2.89
C SER A 98 1.83 -9.37 -1.63
N GLN A 99 0.67 -8.70 -1.53
CA GLN A 99 0.29 -7.97 -0.33
C GLN A 99 0.09 -8.93 0.85
N MET A 100 -0.65 -10.03 0.61
CA MET A 100 -0.89 -11.05 1.63
C MET A 100 0.40 -11.80 1.99
N ALA A 101 1.17 -12.24 0.99
CA ALA A 101 2.46 -12.89 1.22
C ALA A 101 3.42 -12.01 2.06
N THR A 102 3.38 -10.69 1.88
CA THR A 102 4.17 -9.75 2.69
C THR A 102 3.67 -9.72 4.14
N VAL A 103 2.36 -9.64 4.37
CA VAL A 103 1.74 -9.70 5.71
C VAL A 103 2.12 -11.01 6.42
N GLU A 104 1.94 -12.13 5.72
CA GLU A 104 2.26 -13.47 6.21
C GLU A 104 3.73 -13.60 6.61
N LYS A 105 4.64 -13.14 5.75
CA LYS A 105 6.09 -13.11 6.02
C LYS A 105 6.43 -12.20 7.20
N ASN A 106 5.79 -11.04 7.32
CA ASN A 106 6.08 -10.06 8.36
C ASN A 106 5.74 -10.57 9.77
N TRP A 107 4.67 -11.37 9.91
CA TRP A 107 4.22 -11.91 11.21
C TRP A 107 4.44 -13.43 11.36
N GLY A 108 5.04 -14.11 10.39
CA GLY A 108 5.31 -15.55 10.44
C GLY A 108 4.04 -16.40 10.49
N LEU A 109 3.02 -16.02 9.72
CA LEU A 109 1.67 -16.63 9.79
C LEU A 109 1.53 -17.93 8.99
N GLY A 110 2.48 -18.24 8.10
CA GLY A 110 2.30 -19.24 7.04
C GLY A 110 1.44 -18.69 5.89
N ASP A 111 1.15 -19.52 4.90
CA ASP A 111 0.29 -19.18 3.76
C ASP A 111 -1.14 -19.73 3.91
N LEU A 112 -2.08 -19.17 3.16
CA LEU A 112 -3.47 -19.63 3.05
C LEU A 112 -3.66 -20.71 1.99
N GLY A 113 -2.59 -21.13 1.29
CA GLY A 113 -2.60 -22.17 0.27
C GLY A 113 -3.22 -21.77 -1.07
N LEU A 114 -3.39 -20.46 -1.34
CA LEU A 114 -3.95 -19.96 -2.60
C LEU A 114 -2.88 -19.19 -3.40
N GLY A 115 -3.23 -18.03 -3.97
CA GLY A 115 -2.30 -17.24 -4.79
C GLY A 115 -1.15 -16.62 -4.00
N ASP A 116 -1.32 -16.45 -2.70
CA ASP A 116 -0.34 -15.98 -1.72
C ASP A 116 0.85 -16.93 -1.56
N ALA A 117 0.62 -18.26 -1.53
CA ALA A 117 1.67 -19.27 -1.35
C ALA A 117 2.79 -19.22 -2.42
N GLY A 118 2.47 -18.73 -3.62
CA GLY A 118 3.43 -18.56 -4.72
C GLY A 118 3.82 -17.11 -5.00
N ALA A 119 3.27 -16.14 -4.27
CA ALA A 119 3.51 -14.72 -4.53
C ALA A 119 4.82 -14.25 -3.89
N ALA A 120 5.56 -13.40 -4.60
CA ALA A 120 6.71 -12.72 -4.02
C ALA A 120 6.24 -11.68 -2.99
N ALA A 121 6.74 -11.76 -1.77
CA ALA A 121 6.62 -10.69 -0.78
C ALA A 121 7.52 -9.51 -1.14
N PHE A 122 7.18 -8.31 -0.68
CA PHE A 122 8.10 -7.16 -0.74
C PHE A 122 9.32 -7.44 0.15
N PHE A 123 10.52 -7.21 -0.37
CA PHE A 123 11.86 -7.37 0.25
C PHE A 123 12.03 -8.49 1.32
#